data_AF-A0A0Q9MXL9-F1
#
_entry.id   AF-A0A0Q9MXL9-F1
#
_cell.length_a   1.000
_cell.length_b   1.000
_cell.length_c   1.000
_cell.angle_alpha   90.00
_cell.angle_beta   90.00
_cell.angle_gamma   90.00
#
_symmetry.space_group_name_H-M   'P 1'
#
loop_
_entity.id
_entity.type
_entity.pdbx_description
1 polymer ?
#
loop_
_entity_poly.entity_id
_entity_poly.type
_entity_poly.pdbx_seq_one_letter_code
_entity_poly.pdbx_strand_id
1 'polypeptide(L)'
;MRLTKNKLIAAVLILTVLVIAYLSSGQPRQQADQTSTFALETSNPAVASPAVTEPSSERSPVPTASPDASSSTETPVASPTVASPPASTQAVETPAKSGKDGDFSQPDLPKATEPIASPAMEIDPKTGKDQYLTEPVPEGKPLPIEPQNTKITDKQMTVTLSVSCLTILNNIKLLDPEKVELVPKDGIIFKSQQVTFYEGESVFNVLQREMKKNKIHMEFVNTPIYNSAYIEGIHNLYEFDCGELSGWMYKVNGWFPNYGASRYQLKQGDVIEWVYTCDLGRDVGDTYNSTGGGKQ
;
A
#
# COMPACT_ATOMS: atom_id res chain seq x y z
N MET A 1 34.32 -7.28 20.58
CA MET A 1 35.11 -6.44 19.64
C MET A 1 36.16 -5.66 20.44
N ARG A 2 37.45 -5.68 20.11
CA ARG A 2 38.46 -4.87 20.85
C ARG A 2 38.42 -3.41 20.35
N LEU A 3 38.18 -2.47 21.26
CA LEU A 3 38.17 -1.03 20.93
C LEU A 3 39.61 -0.53 20.81
N THR A 4 40.01 -0.06 19.63
CA THR A 4 41.32 0.57 19.42
C THR A 4 41.30 2.02 19.91
N LYS A 5 42.43 2.52 20.40
CA LYS A 5 42.54 3.89 20.96
C LYS A 5 42.00 4.96 20.00
N ASN A 6 42.27 4.80 18.70
CA ASN A 6 41.81 5.70 17.65
C ASN A 6 40.26 5.77 17.56
N LYS A 7 39.55 4.66 17.78
CA LYS A 7 38.07 4.65 17.82
C LYS A 7 37.52 5.34 19.07
N LEU A 8 38.22 5.25 20.20
CA LEU A 8 37.85 5.95 21.43
C LEU A 8 38.08 7.46 21.30
N ILE A 9 39.19 7.89 20.68
CA ILE A 9 39.46 9.30 20.35
C ILE A 9 38.38 9.86 19.40
N ALA A 10 38.04 9.11 18.34
CA ALA A 10 36.98 9.52 17.41
C ALA A 10 35.61 9.64 18.11
N ALA A 11 35.26 8.71 18.99
CA ALA A 11 34.02 8.78 19.75
C ALA A 11 33.96 10.01 20.67
N VAL A 12 35.05 10.35 21.37
CA VAL A 12 35.14 11.55 22.22
C VAL A 12 35.01 12.83 21.40
N LEU A 13 35.64 12.92 20.23
CA LEU A 13 35.53 14.09 19.34
C LEU A 13 34.11 14.29 18.79
N ILE A 14 33.40 13.21 18.47
CA ILE A 14 31.98 13.31 18.06
C ILE A 14 31.13 13.81 19.24
N LEU A 15 31.38 13.30 20.45
CA LEU A 15 30.64 13.68 21.65
C LEU A 15 30.85 15.15 22.03
N THR A 16 32.07 15.68 21.93
CA THR A 16 32.32 17.12 22.19
C THR A 16 31.68 18.03 21.14
N VAL A 17 31.69 17.65 19.86
CA VAL A 17 30.98 18.40 18.81
C VAL A 17 29.47 18.43 19.06
N LEU A 18 28.87 17.31 19.47
CA LEU A 18 27.43 17.25 19.80
C LEU A 18 27.07 18.11 21.03
N VAL A 19 27.92 18.13 22.07
CA VAL A 19 27.72 19.00 23.25
C VAL A 19 27.85 20.48 22.88
N ILE A 20 28.81 20.86 22.03
CA ILE A 20 28.95 22.25 21.55
C ILE A 20 27.73 22.67 20.72
N ALA A 21 27.24 21.78 19.84
CA ALA A 21 26.02 22.03 19.07
C ALA A 21 24.80 22.24 19.98
N TYR A 22 24.60 21.37 20.98
CA TYR A 22 23.49 21.46 21.93
C TYR A 22 23.52 22.74 22.78
N LEU A 23 24.71 23.17 23.22
CA LEU A 23 24.89 24.44 23.95
C LEU A 23 24.72 25.67 23.05
N SER A 24 24.90 25.54 21.74
CA SER A 24 24.71 26.62 20.76
C SER A 24 23.24 26.75 20.31
N SER A 25 22.48 25.66 20.27
CA SER A 25 21.06 25.63 19.92
C SER A 25 20.18 26.01 21.12
N GLY A 26 20.30 27.26 21.57
CA GLY A 26 19.70 27.77 22.80
C GLY A 26 18.20 27.46 22.97
N GLN A 27 17.83 27.06 24.19
CA GLN A 27 16.47 26.60 24.54
C GLN A 27 15.39 27.63 24.19
N PRO A 28 14.24 27.21 23.59
CA PRO A 28 13.15 28.12 23.27
C PRO A 28 12.51 28.66 24.55
N ARG A 29 12.43 29.98 24.69
CA ARG A 29 11.70 30.63 25.79
C ARG A 29 10.20 30.40 25.62
N GLN A 30 9.58 29.76 26.61
CA GLN A 30 8.15 29.90 26.83
C GLN A 30 7.87 31.32 27.31
N GLN A 31 7.24 32.15 26.46
CA GLN A 31 6.70 33.44 26.88
C GLN A 31 5.30 33.22 27.45
N ALA A 32 5.23 32.99 28.76
CA ALA A 32 4.01 33.23 29.51
C ALA A 32 3.85 34.74 29.68
N ASP A 33 2.84 35.33 29.06
CA ASP A 33 2.49 36.74 29.25
C ASP A 33 1.26 36.86 30.14
N GLN A 34 1.20 37.92 30.95
CA GLN A 34 0.23 38.04 32.04
C GLN A 34 -0.88 39.05 31.73
N THR A 35 -2.01 38.84 32.41
CA THR A 35 -3.11 39.80 32.54
C THR A 35 -2.61 41.23 32.81
N SER A 36 -3.06 42.18 32.00
CA SER A 36 -3.02 43.61 32.30
C SER A 36 -4.35 44.27 31.91
N THR A 37 -5.33 44.15 32.80
CA THR A 37 -6.59 44.89 32.70
C THR A 37 -6.36 46.36 33.06
N PHE A 38 -6.47 47.25 32.07
CA PHE A 38 -6.68 48.68 32.30
C PHE A 38 -8.12 49.05 31.90
N ALA A 39 -8.74 49.94 32.67
CA ALA A 39 -10.14 50.36 32.51
C ALA A 39 -10.28 51.86 32.76
N LEU A 40 -11.48 52.40 32.50
CA LEU A 40 -11.82 53.84 32.39
C LEU A 40 -11.17 54.51 31.15
N GLU A 41 -11.79 55.46 30.44
CA GLU A 41 -13.10 56.15 30.53
C GLU A 41 -13.46 56.72 29.11
N THR A 42 -14.62 57.30 28.74
CA THR A 42 -15.87 57.73 29.42
C THR A 42 -17.07 57.64 28.45
N SER A 43 -18.27 57.21 28.89
CA SER A 43 -19.55 57.54 28.21
C SER A 43 -20.83 57.23 29.00
N ASN A 44 -21.51 58.25 29.51
CA ASN A 44 -22.98 58.34 29.66
C ASN A 44 -23.37 59.83 29.90
N PRO A 45 -24.63 60.29 29.68
CA PRO A 45 -25.68 60.09 30.70
C PRO A 45 -27.14 59.92 30.19
N ALA A 46 -27.89 59.04 30.88
CA ALA A 46 -29.37 58.99 30.97
C ALA A 46 -30.14 58.64 29.65
N VAL A 47 -31.40 58.17 29.64
CA VAL A 47 -32.57 58.45 30.50
C VAL A 47 -33.54 57.23 30.61
N ALA A 48 -34.12 57.04 31.81
CA ALA A 48 -35.39 56.36 32.15
C ALA A 48 -35.60 54.82 31.97
N SER A 49 -36.60 54.36 32.73
CA SER A 49 -37.23 53.03 32.91
C SER A 49 -38.70 53.31 33.38
N PRO A 50 -39.63 52.38 33.71
CA PRO A 50 -39.52 50.92 33.91
C PRO A 50 -40.74 50.09 33.39
N ALA A 51 -41.03 48.96 34.06
CA ALA A 51 -42.17 48.01 33.94
C ALA A 51 -42.04 46.95 32.82
N VAL A 52 -41.89 45.63 33.06
CA VAL A 52 -42.55 44.64 33.96
C VAL A 52 -43.85 44.07 33.41
N THR A 53 -43.88 42.75 33.13
CA THR A 53 -44.92 41.78 33.58
C THR A 53 -44.47 40.34 33.23
N GLU A 54 -44.40 39.47 34.25
CA GLU A 54 -44.46 38.00 34.18
C GLU A 54 -45.78 37.58 34.89
N PRO A 55 -46.38 36.37 34.72
CA PRO A 55 -45.90 35.18 35.47
C PRO A 55 -46.24 33.76 34.91
N SER A 56 -45.58 32.71 35.46
CA SER A 56 -46.13 31.35 35.81
C SER A 56 -46.75 30.41 34.73
N SER A 57 -46.91 29.07 34.89
CA SER A 57 -46.48 27.98 35.84
C SER A 57 -46.93 26.62 35.20
N GLU A 58 -46.51 25.38 35.52
CA GLU A 58 -45.45 24.79 36.38
C GLU A 58 -45.26 23.26 36.08
N ARG A 59 -44.26 22.63 36.72
CA ARG A 59 -44.15 21.19 37.17
C ARG A 59 -44.28 20.00 36.18
N SER A 60 -43.16 19.30 35.99
CA SER A 60 -42.73 18.03 36.67
C SER A 60 -43.78 16.98 37.13
N PRO A 61 -43.45 15.65 37.29
CA PRO A 61 -42.10 15.07 37.49
C PRO A 61 -41.78 13.72 36.76
N VAL A 62 -40.63 13.12 37.13
CA VAL A 62 -40.09 11.80 36.70
C VAL A 62 -40.37 10.71 37.77
N PRO A 63 -40.31 9.41 37.42
CA PRO A 63 -39.62 8.44 38.30
C PRO A 63 -38.67 7.44 37.59
N THR A 64 -37.80 6.81 38.38
CA THR A 64 -36.60 6.04 37.98
C THR A 64 -36.80 4.52 37.97
N ALA A 65 -36.14 3.77 37.06
CA ALA A 65 -35.72 2.37 37.30
C ALA A 65 -34.65 1.88 36.30
N SER A 66 -33.72 1.04 36.80
CA SER A 66 -32.77 0.16 36.09
C SER A 66 -32.51 -1.06 37.00
N PRO A 67 -31.79 -2.13 36.58
CA PRO A 67 -31.49 -2.65 35.24
C PRO A 67 -32.05 -4.10 35.07
N ASP A 68 -31.79 -4.77 33.94
CA ASP A 68 -31.40 -6.20 33.97
C ASP A 68 -30.68 -6.64 32.66
N ALA A 69 -30.14 -7.86 32.63
CA ALA A 69 -29.24 -8.34 31.58
C ALA A 69 -29.71 -9.63 30.86
N SER A 70 -29.35 -9.74 29.58
CA SER A 70 -29.17 -11.00 28.83
C SER A 70 -28.25 -10.67 27.65
N SER A 71 -27.01 -11.17 27.57
CA SER A 71 -26.59 -12.58 27.51
C SER A 71 -27.07 -13.26 26.23
N SER A 72 -26.18 -13.27 25.23
CA SER A 72 -26.23 -14.09 24.03
C SER A 72 -24.82 -14.57 23.75
N THR A 73 -24.65 -15.88 23.50
CA THR A 73 -23.34 -16.53 23.62
C THR A 73 -22.51 -16.42 22.34
N GLU A 74 -21.35 -15.78 22.41
CA GLU A 74 -20.38 -15.78 21.30
C GLU A 74 -19.83 -17.18 21.06
N THR A 75 -19.69 -17.56 19.79
CA THR A 75 -19.01 -18.79 19.37
C THR A 75 -17.85 -18.41 18.44
N PRO A 76 -16.60 -18.42 18.91
CA PRO A 76 -15.46 -18.02 18.09
C PRO A 76 -15.13 -19.12 17.07
N VAL A 77 -15.41 -18.86 15.80
CA VAL A 77 -14.87 -19.65 14.67
C VAL A 77 -13.45 -19.17 14.39
N ALA A 78 -12.50 -20.10 14.32
CA ALA A 78 -11.08 -19.77 14.36
C ALA A 78 -10.51 -19.25 13.02
N SER A 79 -9.89 -18.08 13.05
CA SER A 79 -9.03 -17.59 11.98
C SER A 79 -7.73 -18.42 11.87
N PRO A 80 -7.22 -18.72 10.67
CA PRO A 80 -5.96 -19.45 10.50
C PRO A 80 -4.75 -18.54 10.71
N THR A 81 -4.16 -18.58 11.91
CA THR A 81 -2.90 -17.86 12.22
C THR A 81 -1.73 -18.40 11.40
N VAL A 82 -1.27 -17.67 10.40
CA VAL A 82 -0.02 -17.96 9.67
C VAL A 82 1.16 -17.32 10.40
N ALA A 83 2.04 -18.14 10.98
CA ALA A 83 3.18 -17.67 11.77
C ALA A 83 4.47 -17.52 10.92
N SER A 84 5.13 -16.36 11.02
CA SER A 84 6.39 -16.06 10.34
C SER A 84 7.60 -16.80 10.97
N PRO A 85 8.45 -17.49 10.19
CA PRO A 85 9.72 -18.03 10.68
C PRO A 85 10.85 -16.97 10.69
N PRO A 86 11.77 -16.97 11.67
CA PRO A 86 12.92 -16.08 11.72
C PRO A 86 14.15 -16.59 10.94
N ALA A 87 15.10 -15.71 10.62
CA ALA A 87 16.34 -16.03 9.90
C ALA A 87 17.58 -16.12 10.81
N SER A 88 18.54 -17.02 10.53
CA SER A 88 19.95 -16.94 11.00
C SER A 88 20.94 -17.89 10.30
N THR A 89 21.74 -17.31 9.40
CA THR A 89 23.22 -17.44 9.18
C THR A 89 24.06 -18.73 9.44
N GLN A 90 25.04 -18.93 8.53
CA GLN A 90 26.36 -19.65 8.63
C GLN A 90 26.37 -21.20 8.52
N ALA A 91 27.45 -21.89 8.07
CA ALA A 91 28.58 -21.61 7.14
C ALA A 91 29.46 -22.89 6.95
N VAL A 92 30.48 -22.85 6.04
CA VAL A 92 31.69 -23.76 5.94
C VAL A 92 31.48 -25.21 5.38
N GLU A 93 32.36 -25.88 4.60
CA GLU A 93 33.42 -25.51 3.62
C GLU A 93 34.06 -26.78 2.92
N THR A 94 34.45 -26.71 1.63
CA THR A 94 35.43 -27.60 0.89
C THR A 94 35.16 -29.13 0.74
N PRO A 95 35.94 -29.90 -0.09
CA PRO A 95 36.99 -29.54 -1.07
C PRO A 95 36.75 -30.03 -2.52
N ALA A 96 37.63 -29.64 -3.45
CA ALA A 96 37.58 -29.97 -4.89
C ALA A 96 38.50 -31.15 -5.31
N LYS A 97 38.37 -31.60 -6.57
CA LYS A 97 39.43 -32.32 -7.30
C LYS A 97 39.44 -31.95 -8.79
N SER A 98 40.58 -32.13 -9.46
CA SER A 98 40.93 -31.54 -10.76
C SER A 98 41.02 -32.57 -11.90
N GLY A 99 40.77 -32.13 -13.15
CA GLY A 99 40.89 -32.90 -14.39
C GLY A 99 41.27 -32.02 -15.60
N LYS A 100 42.48 -32.24 -16.12
CA LYS A 100 43.14 -31.61 -17.30
C LYS A 100 42.87 -32.46 -18.58
N ASP A 101 43.15 -32.09 -19.85
CA ASP A 101 43.77 -30.93 -20.55
C ASP A 101 43.31 -30.95 -22.05
N GLY A 102 43.30 -29.80 -22.76
CA GLY A 102 43.38 -29.67 -24.24
C GLY A 102 42.15 -30.11 -25.10
N ASP A 103 42.06 -29.81 -26.40
CA ASP A 103 42.74 -28.77 -27.22
C ASP A 103 41.88 -28.42 -28.49
N PHE A 104 42.30 -27.44 -29.30
CA PHE A 104 41.54 -26.69 -30.32
C PHE A 104 40.86 -27.49 -31.47
N SER A 105 39.68 -27.00 -31.92
CA SER A 105 39.38 -26.79 -33.35
C SER A 105 38.15 -25.86 -33.62
N GLN A 106 38.18 -25.20 -34.78
CA GLN A 106 37.42 -24.03 -35.27
C GLN A 106 35.87 -24.12 -35.37
N PRO A 107 35.16 -23.00 -35.70
CA PRO A 107 33.74 -22.81 -35.34
C PRO A 107 32.71 -23.19 -36.41
N ASP A 108 31.62 -23.80 -35.97
CA ASP A 108 30.37 -23.91 -36.74
C ASP A 108 29.54 -22.61 -36.65
N LEU A 109 28.86 -22.28 -37.75
CA LEU A 109 27.89 -21.19 -37.80
C LEU A 109 26.62 -21.61 -37.04
N PRO A 110 26.02 -20.75 -36.19
CA PRO A 110 24.74 -21.05 -35.58
C PRO A 110 23.66 -21.16 -36.66
N LYS A 111 23.23 -22.40 -36.91
CA LYS A 111 22.06 -22.76 -37.72
C LYS A 111 20.87 -21.90 -37.29
N ALA A 112 20.16 -21.31 -38.26
CA ALA A 112 19.09 -20.36 -38.00
C ALA A 112 18.08 -20.90 -36.97
N THR A 113 17.88 -20.15 -35.88
CA THR A 113 16.97 -20.51 -34.80
C THR A 113 15.55 -20.66 -35.34
N GLU A 114 14.92 -21.79 -35.08
CA GLU A 114 13.49 -21.97 -35.35
C GLU A 114 12.67 -20.94 -34.54
N PRO A 115 11.50 -20.49 -35.04
CA PRO A 115 10.74 -19.44 -34.38
C PRO A 115 10.36 -19.87 -32.97
N ILE A 116 10.86 -19.13 -31.97
CA ILE A 116 10.56 -19.36 -30.56
C ILE A 116 9.06 -19.14 -30.37
N ALA A 117 8.31 -20.23 -30.28
CA ALA A 117 6.91 -20.19 -29.88
C ALA A 117 6.81 -19.48 -28.54
N SER A 118 5.81 -18.60 -28.39
CA SER A 118 5.58 -17.88 -27.14
C SER A 118 5.50 -18.88 -25.97
N PRO A 119 6.21 -18.64 -24.85
CA PRO A 119 6.21 -19.58 -23.73
C PRO A 119 4.78 -19.69 -23.19
N ALA A 120 4.15 -20.84 -23.44
CA ALA A 120 2.82 -21.12 -22.93
C ALA A 120 2.87 -21.22 -21.40
N MET A 121 1.82 -20.75 -20.74
CA MET A 121 1.62 -20.98 -19.30
C MET A 121 1.51 -22.49 -19.06
N GLU A 122 2.39 -23.04 -18.22
CA GLU A 122 2.29 -24.44 -17.78
C GLU A 122 1.17 -24.55 -16.74
N ILE A 123 0.18 -25.39 -17.03
CA ILE A 123 -1.01 -25.63 -16.21
C ILE A 123 -0.97 -27.07 -15.68
N ASP A 124 -1.14 -27.28 -14.37
CA ASP A 124 -1.33 -28.62 -13.81
C ASP A 124 -2.73 -29.14 -14.22
N PRO A 125 -2.83 -30.26 -14.96
CA PRO A 125 -4.11 -30.80 -15.43
C PRO A 125 -5.04 -31.31 -14.30
N LYS A 126 -4.57 -31.36 -13.05
CA LYS A 126 -5.39 -31.69 -11.87
C LYS A 126 -6.06 -30.48 -11.23
N THR A 127 -5.42 -29.31 -11.28
CA THR A 127 -5.88 -28.08 -10.60
C THR A 127 -6.49 -27.08 -11.58
N GLY A 128 -6.15 -27.20 -12.87
CA GLY A 128 -6.50 -26.20 -13.88
C GLY A 128 -5.72 -24.88 -13.74
N LYS A 129 -4.64 -24.85 -12.96
CA LYS A 129 -3.89 -23.64 -12.60
C LYS A 129 -2.37 -23.79 -12.80
N ASP A 130 -1.67 -22.68 -12.92
CA ASP A 130 -0.19 -22.65 -12.88
C ASP A 130 0.35 -22.95 -11.46
N GLN A 131 1.66 -23.11 -11.34
CA GLN A 131 2.34 -23.38 -10.05
C GLN A 131 2.13 -22.28 -9.00
N TYR A 132 1.58 -21.12 -9.39
CA TYR A 132 1.26 -19.97 -8.55
C TYR A 132 -0.25 -19.70 -8.47
N LEU A 133 -1.06 -20.76 -8.66
CA LEU A 133 -2.53 -20.78 -8.54
C LEU A 133 -3.28 -19.91 -9.57
N THR A 134 -2.59 -19.44 -10.62
CA THR A 134 -3.15 -18.61 -11.70
C THR A 134 -3.98 -19.48 -12.65
N GLU A 135 -5.20 -19.06 -12.97
CA GLU A 135 -6.04 -19.74 -13.98
C GLU A 135 -5.63 -19.33 -15.41
N PRO A 136 -5.98 -20.11 -16.45
CA PRO A 136 -5.53 -19.84 -17.82
C PRO A 136 -5.91 -18.43 -18.28
N VAL A 137 -4.89 -17.65 -18.64
CA VAL A 137 -5.06 -16.27 -19.10
C VAL A 137 -5.82 -16.25 -20.44
N PRO A 138 -6.84 -15.38 -20.61
CA PRO A 138 -7.61 -15.31 -21.86
C PRO A 138 -6.77 -14.99 -23.10
N GLU A 139 -7.17 -15.51 -24.25
CA GLU A 139 -6.45 -15.33 -25.51
C GLU A 139 -6.22 -13.84 -25.84
N GLY A 140 -5.01 -13.53 -26.33
CA GLY A 140 -4.60 -12.17 -26.66
C GLY A 140 -4.23 -11.28 -25.46
N LYS A 141 -4.41 -11.74 -24.21
CA LYS A 141 -3.92 -11.04 -23.02
C LYS A 141 -2.44 -11.38 -22.74
N PRO A 142 -1.67 -10.48 -22.11
CA PRO A 142 -0.32 -10.80 -21.64
C PRO A 142 -0.31 -11.96 -20.65
N LEU A 143 0.59 -12.91 -20.87
CA LEU A 143 0.89 -13.97 -19.90
C LEU A 143 1.75 -13.40 -18.76
N PRO A 144 1.66 -13.94 -17.53
CA PRO A 144 2.55 -13.58 -16.44
C PRO A 144 3.99 -14.00 -16.75
N ILE A 145 4.94 -13.19 -16.26
CA ILE A 145 6.36 -13.48 -16.26
C ILE A 145 6.84 -13.91 -14.87
N GLU A 146 8.05 -14.46 -14.84
CA GLU A 146 8.79 -14.77 -13.63
C GLU A 146 9.68 -13.56 -13.23
N PRO A 147 9.33 -12.80 -12.17
CA PRO A 147 10.03 -11.54 -11.87
C PRO A 147 11.53 -11.74 -11.59
N GLN A 148 11.87 -12.85 -10.93
CA GLN A 148 13.25 -13.26 -10.62
C GLN A 148 14.13 -13.53 -11.85
N ASN A 149 13.52 -13.84 -13.01
CA ASN A 149 14.22 -14.11 -14.26
C ASN A 149 14.31 -12.87 -15.17
N THR A 150 13.72 -11.75 -14.77
CA THR A 150 13.51 -10.59 -15.64
C THR A 150 14.63 -9.57 -15.47
N LYS A 151 15.30 -9.22 -16.57
CA LYS A 151 16.39 -8.24 -16.59
C LYS A 151 15.86 -6.85 -16.93
N ILE A 152 15.82 -5.97 -15.93
CA ILE A 152 15.59 -4.53 -16.13
C ILE A 152 16.79 -3.92 -16.89
N THR A 153 16.54 -3.03 -17.84
CA THR A 153 17.57 -2.28 -18.60
C THR A 153 17.35 -0.77 -18.50
N ASP A 154 18.38 0.04 -18.76
CA ASP A 154 18.27 1.52 -18.68
C ASP A 154 17.41 2.15 -19.79
N LYS A 155 16.79 1.35 -20.67
CA LYS A 155 15.92 1.81 -21.76
C LYS A 155 14.61 2.36 -21.20
N GLN A 156 14.51 3.69 -21.19
CA GLN A 156 13.29 4.40 -20.78
C GLN A 156 12.16 4.24 -21.80
N MET A 157 10.96 4.05 -21.25
CA MET A 157 9.68 3.87 -21.94
C MET A 157 8.59 4.59 -21.11
N THR A 158 7.37 4.76 -21.63
CA THR A 158 6.27 5.41 -20.89
C THR A 158 5.00 4.56 -20.79
N VAL A 159 4.33 4.67 -19.65
CA VAL A 159 2.98 4.16 -19.36
C VAL A 159 2.15 5.30 -18.77
N THR A 160 0.83 5.16 -18.79
CA THR A 160 -0.06 6.02 -17.99
C THR A 160 -0.34 5.33 -16.65
N LEU A 161 -0.29 6.06 -15.54
CA LEU A 161 -0.62 5.54 -14.20
C LEU A 161 -1.69 6.43 -13.53
N SER A 162 -2.68 5.80 -12.91
CA SER A 162 -3.62 6.42 -11.97
C SER A 162 -3.80 5.57 -10.70
N VAL A 163 -4.19 6.20 -9.59
CA VAL A 163 -4.64 5.53 -8.36
C VAL A 163 -5.87 6.26 -7.83
N SER A 164 -6.97 5.54 -7.58
CA SER A 164 -8.22 6.12 -7.08
C SER A 164 -8.97 5.23 -6.09
N CYS A 165 -9.66 5.87 -5.14
CA CYS A 165 -10.56 5.26 -4.16
C CYS A 165 -12.02 5.75 -4.34
N LEU A 166 -12.40 6.05 -5.59
CA LEU A 166 -13.69 6.67 -5.97
C LEU A 166 -14.92 5.90 -5.43
N THR A 167 -14.82 4.58 -5.32
CA THR A 167 -15.83 3.68 -4.73
C THR A 167 -16.15 4.00 -3.27
N ILE A 168 -15.14 4.42 -2.49
CA ILE A 168 -15.30 4.78 -1.07
C ILE A 168 -16.22 6.01 -0.92
N LEU A 169 -16.24 6.94 -1.87
CA LEU A 169 -17.16 8.10 -1.79
C LEU A 169 -18.65 7.68 -1.79
N ASN A 170 -18.99 6.59 -2.48
CA ASN A 170 -20.35 6.03 -2.46
C ASN A 170 -20.59 5.11 -1.25
N ASN A 171 -19.54 4.55 -0.68
CA ASN A 171 -19.56 3.56 0.40
C ASN A 171 -19.04 4.09 1.75
N ILE A 172 -18.95 5.41 1.93
CA ILE A 172 -18.25 6.09 3.05
C ILE A 172 -18.77 5.72 4.46
N LYS A 173 -19.94 5.07 4.54
CA LYS A 173 -20.52 4.53 5.79
C LYS A 173 -19.90 3.20 6.24
N LEU A 174 -19.16 2.53 5.36
CA LEU A 174 -18.41 1.31 5.65
C LEU A 174 -16.98 1.61 6.09
N LEU A 175 -16.48 2.81 5.79
CA LEU A 175 -15.15 3.28 6.19
C LEU A 175 -15.12 3.63 7.68
N ASP A 176 -13.99 3.34 8.32
CA ASP A 176 -13.66 3.85 9.65
C ASP A 176 -13.79 5.40 9.68
N PRO A 177 -14.58 5.98 10.61
CA PRO A 177 -14.69 7.43 10.78
C PRO A 177 -13.36 8.19 10.89
N GLU A 178 -12.32 7.59 11.49
CA GLU A 178 -10.99 8.20 11.60
C GLU A 178 -10.27 8.29 10.25
N LYS A 179 -10.64 7.45 9.28
CA LYS A 179 -10.05 7.42 7.92
C LYS A 179 -10.78 8.31 6.91
N VAL A 180 -11.92 8.91 7.25
CA VAL A 180 -12.71 9.76 6.33
C VAL A 180 -11.91 10.95 5.80
N GLU A 181 -11.02 11.55 6.60
CA GLU A 181 -10.17 12.68 6.15
C GLU A 181 -9.07 12.26 5.16
N LEU A 182 -8.77 10.97 5.03
CA LEU A 182 -7.82 10.43 4.07
C LEU A 182 -8.40 10.30 2.65
N VAL A 183 -9.73 10.39 2.49
CA VAL A 183 -10.39 10.19 1.19
C VAL A 183 -10.40 11.51 0.41
N PRO A 184 -9.74 11.61 -0.76
CA PRO A 184 -9.81 12.82 -1.59
C PRO A 184 -11.24 13.10 -2.04
N LYS A 185 -11.64 14.38 -2.11
CA LYS A 185 -13.01 14.79 -2.47
C LYS A 185 -13.45 14.39 -3.89
N ASP A 186 -12.49 14.12 -4.77
CA ASP A 186 -12.69 13.57 -6.12
C ASP A 186 -12.38 12.07 -6.22
N GLY A 187 -11.97 11.44 -5.12
CA GLY A 187 -11.54 10.05 -5.05
C GLY A 187 -10.16 9.78 -5.68
N ILE A 188 -9.41 10.80 -6.09
CA ILE A 188 -8.17 10.63 -6.86
C ILE A 188 -6.92 10.83 -5.99
N ILE A 189 -6.27 9.73 -5.62
CA ILE A 189 -5.01 9.70 -4.86
C ILE A 189 -3.82 10.07 -5.76
N PHE A 190 -3.80 9.53 -6.98
CA PHE A 190 -2.79 9.82 -7.99
C PHE A 190 -3.46 10.06 -9.34
N LYS A 191 -3.37 11.31 -9.82
CA LYS A 191 -4.02 11.74 -11.07
C LYS A 191 -3.41 11.02 -12.28
N SER A 192 -4.26 10.61 -13.21
CA SER A 192 -3.86 9.95 -14.45
C SER A 192 -2.84 10.80 -15.20
N GLN A 193 -1.60 10.30 -15.31
CA GLN A 193 -0.50 10.98 -15.99
C GLN A 193 0.48 9.96 -16.56
N GLN A 194 1.26 10.38 -17.57
CA GLN A 194 2.37 9.57 -18.07
C GLN A 194 3.51 9.51 -17.04
N VAL A 195 4.03 8.32 -16.81
CA VAL A 195 5.20 8.07 -15.96
C VAL A 195 6.23 7.23 -16.72
N THR A 196 7.51 7.46 -16.44
CA THR A 196 8.60 6.69 -17.02
C THR A 196 8.67 5.30 -16.37
N PHE A 197 8.84 4.28 -17.19
CA PHE A 197 9.28 2.95 -16.77
C PHE A 197 10.50 2.50 -17.58
N TYR A 198 11.15 1.45 -17.08
CA TYR A 198 12.33 0.86 -17.69
C TYR A 198 11.96 -0.51 -18.30
N GLU A 199 12.53 -0.84 -19.46
CA GLU A 199 12.30 -2.16 -20.08
C GLU A 199 12.67 -3.28 -19.12
N GLY A 200 11.75 -4.22 -18.88
CA GLY A 200 11.88 -5.26 -17.85
C GLY A 200 11.22 -4.93 -16.50
N GLU A 201 10.60 -3.75 -16.33
CA GLU A 201 9.82 -3.45 -15.12
C GLU A 201 8.38 -3.98 -15.17
N SER A 202 7.89 -4.36 -13.99
CA SER A 202 6.49 -4.75 -13.78
C SER A 202 5.59 -3.59 -13.36
N VAL A 203 4.26 -3.80 -13.40
CA VAL A 203 3.27 -2.87 -12.83
C VAL A 203 3.62 -2.52 -11.37
N PHE A 204 4.03 -3.51 -10.59
CA PHE A 204 4.43 -3.30 -9.19
C PHE A 204 5.66 -2.38 -9.04
N ASN A 205 6.68 -2.52 -9.89
CA ASN A 205 7.87 -1.66 -9.83
C ASN A 205 7.52 -0.18 -10.07
N VAL A 206 6.63 0.09 -11.03
CA VAL A 206 6.19 1.44 -11.36
C VAL A 206 5.32 2.02 -10.24
N LEU A 207 4.36 1.27 -9.70
CA LEU A 207 3.58 1.71 -8.54
C LEU A 207 4.50 2.07 -7.36
N GLN A 208 5.38 1.15 -6.95
CA GLN A 208 6.26 1.34 -5.80
C GLN A 208 7.17 2.57 -5.97
N ARG A 209 7.74 2.78 -7.17
CA ARG A 209 8.52 3.99 -7.46
C ARG A 209 7.68 5.24 -7.35
N GLU A 210 6.53 5.30 -8.02
CA GLU A 210 5.76 6.53 -8.16
C GLU A 210 5.05 6.91 -6.86
N MET A 211 4.53 5.96 -6.07
CA MET A 211 3.97 6.27 -4.75
C MET A 211 5.05 6.85 -3.83
N LYS A 212 6.21 6.19 -3.72
CA LYS A 212 7.36 6.66 -2.93
C LYS A 212 7.87 8.04 -3.36
N LYS A 213 8.00 8.27 -4.67
CA LYS A 213 8.42 9.55 -5.28
C LYS A 213 7.47 10.70 -4.96
N ASN A 214 6.16 10.42 -4.94
CA ASN A 214 5.12 11.41 -4.65
C ASN A 214 4.75 11.47 -3.14
N LYS A 215 5.48 10.75 -2.28
CA LYS A 215 5.25 10.64 -0.82
C LYS A 215 3.86 10.11 -0.45
N ILE A 216 3.26 9.32 -1.33
CA ILE A 216 2.02 8.59 -1.05
C ILE A 216 2.42 7.32 -0.29
N HIS A 217 1.81 7.10 0.87
CA HIS A 217 2.05 5.88 1.66
C HIS A 217 1.60 4.63 0.89
N MET A 218 2.33 3.52 1.05
CA MET A 218 2.03 2.26 0.39
C MET A 218 2.61 1.10 1.18
N GLU A 219 1.78 0.10 1.50
CA GLU A 219 2.17 -1.15 2.16
C GLU A 219 1.88 -2.34 1.26
N PHE A 220 2.74 -3.35 1.35
CA PHE A 220 2.70 -4.55 0.54
C PHE A 220 3.47 -5.69 1.20
N VAL A 221 2.95 -6.90 1.03
CA VAL A 221 3.61 -8.14 1.45
C VAL A 221 3.96 -8.99 0.23
N ASN A 222 5.17 -9.54 0.21
CA ASN A 222 5.54 -10.52 -0.81
C ASN A 222 4.83 -11.84 -0.53
N THR A 223 4.06 -12.34 -1.49
CA THR A 223 3.28 -13.59 -1.40
C THR A 223 3.94 -14.66 -2.28
N PRO A 224 4.77 -15.58 -1.73
CA PRO A 224 5.53 -16.53 -2.54
C PRO A 224 4.63 -17.49 -3.34
N ILE A 225 3.45 -17.82 -2.80
CA ILE A 225 2.47 -18.70 -3.43
C ILE A 225 1.85 -18.11 -4.72
N TYR A 226 1.93 -16.79 -4.92
CA TYR A 226 1.46 -16.09 -6.13
C TYR A 226 2.62 -15.47 -6.95
N ASN A 227 3.87 -15.72 -6.54
CA ASN A 227 5.10 -15.05 -7.01
C ASN A 227 4.95 -13.53 -7.26
N SER A 228 4.31 -12.83 -6.33
CA SER A 228 4.04 -11.39 -6.45
C SER A 228 3.99 -10.69 -5.09
N ALA A 229 4.26 -9.39 -5.10
CA ALA A 229 3.75 -8.51 -4.06
C ALA A 229 2.21 -8.45 -4.12
N TYR A 230 1.58 -8.45 -2.95
CA TYR A 230 0.18 -8.12 -2.71
C TYR A 230 0.12 -6.74 -2.04
N ILE A 231 -0.79 -5.87 -2.47
CA ILE A 231 -0.87 -4.48 -1.98
C ILE A 231 -1.90 -4.40 -0.86
N GLU A 232 -1.41 -4.34 0.38
CA GLU A 232 -2.22 -4.25 1.60
C GLU A 232 -2.83 -2.86 1.74
N GLY A 233 -2.16 -1.80 1.29
CA GLY A 233 -2.71 -0.43 1.35
C GLY A 233 -2.00 0.62 0.50
N ILE A 234 -2.73 1.68 0.15
CA ILE A 234 -2.22 2.88 -0.52
C ILE A 234 -2.89 4.11 0.13
N HIS A 235 -2.13 5.17 0.38
CA HIS A 235 -2.60 6.41 1.02
C HIS A 235 -3.19 6.23 2.43
N ASN A 236 -2.78 5.18 3.15
CA ASN A 236 -3.33 4.72 4.43
C ASN A 236 -4.79 4.22 4.36
N LEU A 237 -5.28 3.92 3.16
CA LEU A 237 -6.50 3.15 2.91
C LEU A 237 -6.08 1.72 2.54
N TYR A 238 -6.55 0.74 3.29
CA TYR A 238 -6.09 -0.65 3.26
C TYR A 238 -7.17 -1.61 2.73
N GLU A 239 -6.79 -2.86 2.46
CA GLU A 239 -7.75 -3.96 2.43
C GLU A 239 -8.64 -3.96 3.68
N PHE A 240 -9.88 -4.43 3.52
CA PHE A 240 -10.92 -4.52 4.55
C PHE A 240 -11.42 -3.21 5.19
N ASP A 241 -10.83 -2.05 4.87
CA ASP A 241 -11.27 -0.73 5.37
C ASP A 241 -12.71 -0.35 4.98
N CYS A 242 -13.34 -1.03 4.01
CA CYS A 242 -14.78 -0.91 3.71
C CYS A 242 -15.51 -2.27 3.79
N GLY A 243 -15.03 -3.19 4.66
CA GLY A 243 -15.59 -4.54 4.85
C GLY A 243 -14.83 -5.64 4.12
N GLU A 244 -15.13 -6.91 4.42
CA GLU A 244 -14.35 -8.10 4.02
C GLU A 244 -14.12 -8.30 2.50
N LEU A 245 -14.87 -7.59 1.65
CA LEU A 245 -14.77 -7.63 0.19
C LEU A 245 -14.02 -6.41 -0.42
N SER A 246 -13.38 -5.60 0.42
CA SER A 246 -12.74 -4.34 0.03
C SER A 246 -11.22 -4.38 0.01
N GLY A 247 -10.60 -3.61 -0.87
CA GLY A 247 -9.13 -3.57 -1.04
C GLY A 247 -8.67 -3.06 -2.41
N TRP A 248 -7.40 -3.29 -2.73
CA TRP A 248 -6.74 -2.75 -3.92
C TRP A 248 -6.71 -3.72 -5.10
N MET A 249 -7.31 -3.32 -6.21
CA MET A 249 -7.23 -4.01 -7.49
C MET A 249 -6.45 -3.18 -8.51
N TYR A 250 -5.82 -3.86 -9.47
CA TYR A 250 -5.17 -3.23 -10.61
C TYR A 250 -5.76 -3.76 -11.91
N LYS A 251 -5.85 -2.87 -12.91
CA LYS A 251 -6.16 -3.21 -14.29
C LYS A 251 -5.17 -2.54 -15.23
N VAL A 252 -4.90 -3.20 -16.35
CA VAL A 252 -4.04 -2.67 -17.41
C VAL A 252 -4.80 -2.72 -18.73
N ASN A 253 -4.88 -1.58 -19.43
CA ASN A 253 -5.64 -1.40 -20.66
C ASN A 253 -7.12 -1.85 -20.52
N GLY A 254 -7.74 -1.50 -19.38
CA GLY A 254 -9.13 -1.85 -19.06
C GLY A 254 -9.38 -3.31 -18.65
N TRP A 255 -8.34 -4.14 -18.50
CA TRP A 255 -8.46 -5.54 -18.09
C TRP A 255 -7.81 -5.80 -16.73
N PHE A 256 -8.57 -6.41 -15.81
CA PHE A 256 -8.07 -6.93 -14.53
C PHE A 256 -7.36 -8.27 -14.76
N PRO A 257 -6.03 -8.38 -14.54
CA PRO A 257 -5.32 -9.64 -14.70
C PRO A 257 -5.58 -10.57 -13.50
N ASN A 258 -5.74 -11.86 -13.76
CA ASN A 258 -5.98 -12.88 -12.73
C ASN A 258 -4.68 -13.35 -12.01
N TYR A 259 -3.64 -12.51 -12.02
CA TYR A 259 -2.33 -12.76 -11.41
C TYR A 259 -1.74 -11.47 -10.83
N GLY A 260 -0.83 -11.59 -9.87
CA GLY A 260 -0.29 -10.45 -9.13
C GLY A 260 0.58 -9.48 -9.96
N ALA A 261 0.55 -8.20 -9.57
CA ALA A 261 1.14 -7.08 -10.33
C ALA A 261 2.66 -7.14 -10.53
N SER A 262 3.40 -7.96 -9.77
CA SER A 262 4.83 -8.20 -10.03
C SER A 262 5.06 -9.06 -11.28
N ARG A 263 4.11 -9.94 -11.64
CA ARG A 263 4.22 -10.83 -12.81
C ARG A 263 3.73 -10.18 -14.11
N TYR A 264 3.22 -8.94 -14.08
CA TYR A 264 2.82 -8.22 -15.30
C TYR A 264 3.99 -7.43 -15.88
N GLN A 265 4.59 -7.91 -16.98
CA GLN A 265 5.62 -7.17 -17.73
C GLN A 265 4.99 -6.01 -18.52
N LEU A 266 5.41 -4.78 -18.22
CA LEU A 266 4.93 -3.57 -18.90
C LEU A 266 5.46 -3.42 -20.33
N LYS A 267 4.66 -2.73 -21.15
CA LYS A 267 4.91 -2.37 -22.55
C LYS A 267 4.68 -0.87 -22.78
N GLN A 268 5.21 -0.36 -23.89
CA GLN A 268 5.06 1.06 -24.25
C GLN A 268 3.59 1.42 -24.43
N GLY A 269 3.13 2.44 -23.70
CA GLY A 269 1.77 2.97 -23.81
C GLY A 269 0.70 2.24 -22.99
N ASP A 270 1.06 1.25 -22.17
CA ASP A 270 0.09 0.62 -21.25
C ASP A 270 -0.55 1.66 -20.32
N VAL A 271 -1.86 1.51 -20.08
CA VAL A 271 -2.64 2.32 -19.14
C VAL A 271 -2.91 1.50 -17.89
N ILE A 272 -2.23 1.84 -16.80
CA ILE A 272 -2.33 1.21 -15.49
C ILE A 272 -3.30 2.02 -14.63
N GLU A 273 -4.33 1.37 -14.11
CA GLU A 273 -5.26 1.96 -13.15
C GLU A 273 -5.29 1.10 -11.88
N TRP A 274 -4.93 1.69 -10.74
CA TRP A 274 -5.18 1.09 -9.43
C TRP A 274 -6.46 1.66 -8.85
N VAL A 275 -7.38 0.77 -8.48
CA VAL A 275 -8.73 1.11 -8.03
C VAL A 275 -9.03 0.40 -6.72
N TYR A 276 -9.59 1.13 -5.78
CA TYR A 276 -10.17 0.53 -4.58
C TYR A 276 -11.51 -0.11 -4.92
N THR A 277 -11.75 -1.34 -4.48
CA THR A 277 -13.05 -2.02 -4.52
C THR A 277 -13.69 -1.97 -3.14
N CYS A 278 -15.01 -1.84 -3.08
CA CYS A 278 -15.82 -2.13 -1.89
C CYS A 278 -16.63 -3.44 -2.03
N ASP A 279 -16.73 -4.03 -3.24
CA ASP A 279 -17.58 -5.20 -3.52
C ASP A 279 -16.88 -6.26 -4.40
N LEU A 280 -15.69 -6.69 -3.99
CA LEU A 280 -14.84 -7.70 -4.67
C LEU A 280 -14.73 -7.49 -6.20
N GLY A 281 -14.52 -6.26 -6.64
CA GLY A 281 -14.33 -5.91 -8.05
C GLY A 281 -15.60 -5.53 -8.81
N ARG A 282 -16.79 -5.87 -8.29
CA ARG A 282 -18.06 -5.64 -9.00
C ARG A 282 -18.40 -4.16 -9.17
N ASP A 283 -18.00 -3.34 -8.21
CA ASP A 283 -18.19 -1.88 -8.21
C ASP A 283 -17.15 -1.11 -9.05
N VAL A 284 -16.03 -1.74 -9.40
CA VAL A 284 -15.00 -1.20 -10.31
C VAL A 284 -15.04 -1.79 -11.72
N GLY A 285 -16.02 -2.66 -12.00
CA GLY A 285 -16.26 -3.23 -13.33
C GLY A 285 -15.46 -4.49 -13.66
N ASP A 286 -14.93 -5.20 -12.67
CA ASP A 286 -14.38 -6.54 -12.89
C ASP A 286 -15.51 -7.55 -13.14
N THR A 287 -15.58 -8.05 -14.37
CA THR A 287 -16.57 -9.06 -14.76
C THR A 287 -16.25 -10.45 -14.26
N TYR A 288 -15.00 -10.74 -13.89
CA TYR A 288 -14.59 -12.07 -13.42
C TYR A 288 -15.24 -12.40 -12.06
N ASN A 289 -15.18 -11.46 -11.12
CA ASN A 289 -15.81 -11.60 -9.81
C ASN A 289 -17.31 -11.22 -9.78
N SER A 290 -17.89 -10.78 -10.91
CA SER A 290 -19.32 -10.44 -11.00
C SER A 290 -20.24 -11.61 -11.33
N THR A 291 -19.76 -12.60 -12.08
CA THR A 291 -20.54 -13.79 -12.48
C THR A 291 -20.57 -14.89 -11.41
N GLY A 292 -19.71 -14.79 -10.38
CA GLY A 292 -19.47 -15.85 -9.40
C GLY A 292 -18.55 -16.92 -9.98
N GLY A 293 -17.38 -17.11 -9.38
CA GLY A 293 -16.38 -18.07 -9.83
C GLY A 293 -16.87 -19.52 -9.74
N GLY A 294 -17.52 -20.02 -10.79
CA GLY A 294 -17.99 -21.40 -10.86
C GLY A 294 -19.23 -21.66 -11.72
N LYS A 295 -19.12 -21.44 -13.05
CA LYS A 295 -19.70 -22.30 -14.12
C LYS A 295 -19.50 -21.73 -15.53
N GLN A 296 -18.63 -22.39 -16.30
CA GLN A 296 -18.90 -22.80 -17.68
C GLN A 296 -18.60 -24.30 -17.77
#